data_AF-A0A7W0NQM4-F1
#
_entry.id   AF-A0A7W0NQM4-F1
#
_cell.length_a   1.000
_cell.length_b   1.000
_cell.length_c   1.000
_cell.angle_alpha   90.00
_cell.angle_beta   90.00
_cell.angle_gamma   90.00
#
_symmetry.space_group_name_H-M   'P 1'
#
loop_
_entity.id
_entity.type
_entity.pdbx_description
1 polymer ?
#
loop_
_entity_poly.entity_id
_entity_poly.type
_entity_poly.pdbx_seq_one_letter_code
_entity_poly.pdbx_strand_id
1 'polypeptide(L)'
;MSLARVEVDIPDSLRNYLEVRSNKAGVDVPASFGPTMRLAVAADGSRFPDFLNKAEEIYRRRGELKARPMLTPGDGIPSDVRRVLEKHSTEFLRGRKCSISWEKTKGPGFVHVDQTTRRIVLNIRYRKLLLLGAHGSKTDFPLLRTLLYFVFEELLSGNRIGPVERRRLEAIQASMDAALRLERKWSGV
;
A
#
# COMPACT_ATOMS: atom_id res chain seq x y z
N MET A 1 -4.48 -15.51 14.08
CA MET A 1 -3.10 -15.53 13.57
C MET A 1 -2.18 -15.95 14.71
N SER A 2 -1.26 -16.90 14.50
CA SER A 2 -0.35 -17.41 15.54
C SER A 2 0.90 -16.55 15.62
N LEU A 3 1.12 -15.89 16.76
CA LEU A 3 2.24 -14.95 17.00
C LEU A 3 3.57 -15.62 17.32
N ALA A 4 3.55 -16.90 17.62
CA ALA A 4 4.72 -17.70 17.92
C ALA A 4 4.43 -19.16 17.63
N ARG A 5 5.46 -19.93 17.29
CA ARG A 5 5.42 -21.39 17.22
C ARG A 5 6.54 -21.91 18.10
N VAL A 6 6.23 -22.87 18.95
CA VAL A 6 7.20 -23.59 19.76
C VAL A 6 7.04 -25.07 19.51
N GLU A 7 8.15 -25.75 19.38
CA GLU A 7 8.23 -27.20 19.45
C GLU A 7 8.62 -27.55 20.89
N VAL A 8 7.88 -28.48 21.48
CA VAL A 8 8.08 -28.89 22.87
C VAL A 8 8.34 -30.38 22.87
N ASP A 9 9.57 -30.75 23.24
CA ASP A 9 9.93 -32.15 23.43
C ASP A 9 9.23 -32.68 24.69
N ILE A 10 8.44 -33.73 24.51
CA ILE A 10 7.70 -34.37 25.59
C ILE A 10 8.42 -35.67 25.96
N PRO A 11 8.96 -35.79 27.19
CA PRO A 11 9.54 -37.03 27.69
C PRO A 11 8.56 -38.19 27.59
N ASP A 12 9.06 -39.40 27.31
CA ASP A 12 8.22 -40.58 27.13
C ASP A 12 7.35 -40.91 28.36
N SER A 13 7.82 -40.57 29.56
CA SER A 13 7.07 -40.69 30.82
C SER A 13 5.84 -39.78 30.91
N LEU A 14 5.78 -38.72 30.09
CA LEU A 14 4.71 -37.73 30.10
C LEU A 14 3.72 -37.89 28.93
N ARG A 15 3.95 -38.84 28.02
CA ARG A 15 3.06 -39.08 26.86
C ARG A 15 1.62 -39.41 27.25
N ASN A 16 1.43 -40.11 28.37
CA ASN A 16 0.09 -40.50 28.85
C ASN A 16 -0.70 -39.31 29.46
N TYR A 17 -0.06 -38.16 29.67
CA TYR A 17 -0.68 -36.96 30.24
C TYR A 17 -1.11 -35.94 29.18
N LEU A 18 -0.85 -36.20 27.90
CA LEU A 18 -1.18 -35.33 26.79
C LEU A 18 -2.08 -36.08 25.81
N GLU A 19 -3.37 -35.76 25.82
CA GLU A 19 -4.34 -36.43 24.95
C GLU A 19 -4.59 -35.57 23.72
N VAL A 20 -4.22 -36.07 22.54
CA VAL A 20 -4.52 -35.37 21.28
C VAL A 20 -6.01 -35.53 21.01
N ARG A 21 -6.73 -34.42 20.89
CA ARG A 21 -8.17 -34.45 20.60
C ARG A 21 -8.44 -35.16 19.28
N SER A 22 -9.53 -35.91 19.20
CA SER A 22 -9.91 -36.73 18.02
C SER A 22 -10.05 -35.92 16.72
N ASN A 23 -10.36 -34.62 16.82
CA ASN A 23 -10.43 -33.70 15.68
C ASN A 23 -9.08 -33.09 15.27
N LYS A 24 -7.97 -33.47 15.93
CA LYS A 24 -6.61 -32.91 15.76
C LYS A 24 -6.54 -31.38 15.88
N ALA A 25 -7.54 -30.75 16.50
CA ALA A 25 -7.59 -29.30 16.66
C ALA A 25 -6.82 -28.80 17.91
N GLY A 26 -6.27 -29.70 18.71
CA GLY A 26 -5.51 -29.37 19.92
C GLY A 26 -5.12 -30.58 20.76
N VAL A 27 -4.50 -30.30 21.89
CA VAL A 27 -4.04 -31.28 22.88
C VAL A 27 -4.66 -30.90 24.23
N ASP A 28 -5.23 -31.86 24.93
CA ASP A 28 -5.67 -31.70 26.31
C ASP A 28 -4.47 -31.86 27.24
N VAL A 29 -4.27 -30.86 28.09
CA VAL A 29 -3.12 -30.77 29.00
C VAL A 29 -3.59 -30.61 30.44
N PRO A 30 -2.88 -31.16 31.43
CA PRO A 30 -3.24 -30.99 32.84
C PRO A 30 -3.08 -29.52 33.27
N ALA A 31 -3.77 -29.12 34.34
CA ALA A 31 -3.69 -27.76 34.88
C ALA A 31 -2.26 -27.33 35.26
N SER A 32 -1.40 -28.29 35.60
CA SER A 32 0.02 -28.07 35.91
C SER A 32 0.89 -27.74 34.69
N PHE A 33 0.41 -27.98 33.46
CA PHE A 33 1.19 -27.79 32.24
C PHE A 33 1.64 -26.33 32.05
N GLY A 34 0.74 -25.37 32.25
CA GLY A 34 1.04 -23.94 32.11
C GLY A 34 2.17 -23.46 33.04
N PRO A 35 2.10 -23.74 34.36
CA PRO A 35 3.20 -23.47 35.29
C PRO A 35 4.52 -24.14 34.90
N THR A 36 4.50 -25.41 34.52
CA THR A 36 5.70 -26.16 34.13
C THR A 36 6.35 -25.60 32.87
N MET A 37 5.54 -25.18 31.88
CA MET A 37 6.04 -24.53 30.67
C MET A 37 6.82 -23.25 30.94
N ARG A 38 6.51 -22.50 32.00
CA ARG A 38 7.28 -21.30 32.37
C ARG A 38 8.69 -21.62 32.88
N LEU A 39 8.93 -22.87 33.30
CA LEU A 39 10.23 -23.36 33.72
C LEU A 39 11.02 -24.00 32.57
N ALA A 40 10.40 -24.19 31.40
CA ALA A 40 11.06 -24.80 30.25
C ALA A 40 12.19 -23.92 29.70
N VAL A 41 13.29 -24.59 29.32
CA VAL A 41 14.50 -23.99 28.78
C VAL A 41 14.82 -24.67 27.45
N ALA A 42 15.05 -23.88 26.41
CA ALA A 42 15.45 -24.37 25.10
C ALA A 42 16.93 -24.81 25.09
N ALA A 43 17.35 -25.50 24.02
CA ALA A 43 18.74 -25.98 23.88
C ALA A 43 19.79 -24.86 23.92
N ASP A 44 19.42 -23.64 23.54
CA ASP A 44 20.28 -22.45 23.59
C ASP A 44 20.28 -21.73 24.96
N GLY A 45 19.59 -22.28 25.96
CA GLY A 45 19.48 -21.73 27.30
C GLY A 45 18.38 -20.67 27.48
N SER A 46 17.63 -20.33 26.42
CA SER A 46 16.53 -19.36 26.52
C SER A 46 15.32 -19.94 27.26
N ARG A 47 14.66 -19.13 28.11
CA ARG A 47 13.45 -19.55 28.82
C ARG A 47 12.20 -19.25 28.00
N PHE A 48 11.18 -20.07 28.17
CA PHE A 48 9.89 -19.89 27.48
C PHE A 48 9.24 -18.51 27.70
N PRO A 49 9.25 -17.90 28.91
CA PRO A 49 8.74 -16.53 29.10
C PRO A 49 9.52 -15.48 28.32
N ASP A 50 10.83 -15.62 28.18
CA ASP A 50 11.67 -14.67 27.43
C ASP A 50 11.34 -14.71 25.94
N PHE A 51 11.08 -15.91 25.41
CA PHE A 51 10.61 -16.09 24.05
C PHE A 51 9.25 -15.42 23.81
N LEU A 52 8.28 -15.58 24.73
CA LEU A 52 6.97 -14.92 24.62
C LEU A 52 7.10 -13.40 24.68
N ASN A 53 7.91 -12.87 25.61
CA ASN A 53 8.18 -11.45 25.72
C ASN A 53 8.80 -10.89 24.43
N LYS A 54 9.75 -11.63 23.83
CA LYS A 54 10.40 -11.25 22.57
C LYS A 54 9.42 -11.29 21.39
N ALA A 55 8.54 -12.29 21.34
CA ALA A 55 7.49 -12.37 20.33
C ALA A 55 6.50 -11.19 20.46
N GLU A 56 6.15 -10.83 21.69
CA GLU A 56 5.30 -9.67 21.98
C GLU A 56 5.99 -8.36 21.63
N GLU A 57 7.28 -8.20 21.94
CA GLU A 57 8.07 -7.03 21.57
C GLU A 57 8.15 -6.86 20.05
N ILE A 58 8.42 -7.95 19.30
CA ILE A 58 8.42 -7.94 17.84
C ILE A 58 7.04 -7.54 17.31
N TYR A 59 5.96 -8.03 17.93
CA TYR A 59 4.61 -7.63 17.56
C TYR A 59 4.34 -6.15 17.81
N ARG A 60 4.74 -5.62 18.97
CA ARG A 60 4.62 -4.19 19.29
C ARG A 60 5.43 -3.32 18.35
N ARG A 61 6.68 -3.71 18.01
CA ARG A 61 7.51 -3.03 17.01
C ARG A 61 6.89 -3.06 15.62
N ARG A 62 6.16 -4.11 15.27
CA ARG A 62 5.36 -4.17 14.02
C ARG A 62 4.26 -3.10 13.97
N GLY A 63 3.91 -2.50 15.11
CA GLY A 63 3.01 -1.35 15.24
C GLY A 63 3.64 0.00 14.85
N GLU A 64 4.95 0.09 14.67
CA GLU A 64 5.58 1.27 14.04
C GLU A 64 5.38 1.19 12.52
N LEU A 65 4.18 1.53 12.05
CA LEU A 65 3.86 1.67 10.62
C LEU A 65 4.70 2.80 10.02
N LYS A 66 5.92 2.50 9.57
CA LYS A 66 6.69 3.43 8.74
C LYS A 66 5.94 3.64 7.43
N ALA A 67 5.63 4.90 7.13
CA ALA A 67 5.06 5.27 5.85
C ALA A 67 5.98 4.80 4.71
N ARG A 68 5.41 4.20 3.68
CA ARG A 68 6.18 3.78 2.51
C ARG A 68 6.74 5.02 1.77
N PRO A 69 7.98 4.98 1.26
CA PRO A 69 8.50 6.06 0.44
C PRO A 69 7.65 6.27 -0.82
N MET A 70 7.44 7.53 -1.19
CA MET A 70 6.65 7.93 -2.36
C MET A 70 7.54 8.17 -3.60
N LEU A 71 6.99 8.14 -4.81
CA LEU A 71 7.66 8.69 -5.99
C LEU A 71 7.82 10.19 -5.83
N THR A 72 8.98 10.71 -6.19
CA THR A 72 9.20 12.16 -6.17
C THR A 72 8.24 12.86 -7.14
N PRO A 73 7.55 13.95 -6.74
CA PRO A 73 6.79 14.76 -7.68
C PRO A 73 7.67 15.24 -8.84
N GLY A 74 7.30 14.87 -10.06
CA GLY A 74 8.00 15.17 -11.30
C GLY A 74 7.39 16.32 -12.09
N ASP A 75 7.64 16.33 -13.40
CA ASP A 75 7.15 17.37 -14.30
C ASP A 75 5.63 17.45 -14.29
N GLY A 76 5.12 18.68 -14.34
CA GLY A 76 3.68 18.95 -14.38
C GLY A 76 2.99 18.80 -13.04
N ILE A 77 3.66 18.41 -11.95
CA ILE A 77 3.12 18.58 -10.60
C ILE A 77 3.59 19.95 -10.07
N PRO A 78 2.73 20.74 -9.40
CA PRO A 78 3.13 22.04 -8.87
C PRO A 78 4.32 21.94 -7.90
N SER A 79 5.29 22.84 -8.02
CA SER A 79 6.48 22.87 -7.15
C SER A 79 6.14 23.04 -5.67
N ASP A 80 5.07 23.77 -5.36
CA ASP A 80 4.63 23.99 -3.98
C ASP A 80 4.14 22.71 -3.31
N VAL A 81 3.54 21.79 -4.08
CA VAL A 81 3.14 20.46 -3.58
C VAL A 81 4.38 19.69 -3.14
N ARG A 82 5.42 19.69 -3.97
CA ARG A 82 6.70 19.05 -3.63
C ARG A 82 7.31 19.67 -2.37
N ARG A 83 7.32 21.00 -2.27
CA ARG A 83 7.86 21.73 -1.11
C ARG A 83 7.10 21.39 0.18
N VAL A 84 5.78 21.28 0.12
CA VAL A 84 4.95 20.87 1.26
C VAL A 84 5.27 19.44 1.68
N LEU A 85 5.37 18.49 0.74
CA LEU A 85 5.72 17.11 1.05
C LEU A 85 7.11 16.98 1.70
N GLU A 86 8.10 17.73 1.19
CA GLU A 86 9.45 17.81 1.78
C GLU A 86 9.40 18.38 3.20
N LYS A 87 8.60 19.43 3.45
CA LYS A 87 8.39 20.02 4.79
C LYS A 87 7.77 19.03 5.79
N HIS A 88 6.94 18.11 5.31
CA HIS A 88 6.34 17.04 6.12
C HIS A 88 7.23 15.79 6.26
N SER A 89 8.53 15.90 5.93
CA SER A 89 9.49 14.80 6.04
C SER A 89 9.08 13.54 5.26
N THR A 90 8.38 13.73 4.13
CA THR A 90 7.99 12.62 3.26
C THR A 90 9.25 11.98 2.66
N GLU A 91 9.41 10.67 2.84
CA GLU A 91 10.48 9.92 2.19
C GLU A 91 10.15 9.69 0.71
N PHE A 92 11.14 9.86 -0.17
CA PHE A 92 10.98 9.61 -1.60
C PHE A 92 11.89 8.49 -2.10
N LEU A 93 11.38 7.71 -3.07
CA LEU A 93 12.14 6.73 -3.81
C LEU A 93 13.19 7.40 -4.70
N ARG A 94 14.47 7.16 -4.42
CA ARG A 94 15.59 7.74 -5.17
C ARG A 94 15.49 7.43 -6.66
N GLY A 95 15.66 8.47 -7.49
CA GLY A 95 15.69 8.35 -8.94
C GLY A 95 14.33 8.04 -9.60
N ARG A 96 13.24 7.91 -8.83
CA ARG A 96 11.92 7.60 -9.36
C ARG A 96 10.99 8.80 -9.22
N LYS A 97 10.54 9.33 -10.35
CA LYS A 97 9.64 10.47 -10.42
C LYS A 97 8.29 10.07 -10.99
N CYS A 98 7.23 10.71 -10.51
CA CYS A 98 5.90 10.65 -11.12
C CYS A 98 5.64 11.96 -11.85
N SER A 99 5.49 11.92 -13.17
CA SER A 99 5.20 13.13 -13.97
C SER A 99 3.79 13.11 -14.54
N ILE A 100 3.19 14.28 -14.73
CA ILE A 100 1.85 14.45 -15.31
C ILE A 100 1.91 15.37 -16.52
N SER A 101 1.42 14.90 -17.66
CA SER A 101 1.44 15.67 -18.91
C SER A 101 0.14 15.54 -19.69
N TRP A 102 -0.20 16.60 -20.41
CA TRP A 102 -1.25 16.57 -21.43
C TRP A 102 -0.65 16.09 -22.75
N GLU A 103 -1.17 15.00 -23.31
CA GLU A 103 -0.70 14.46 -24.58
C GLU A 103 -1.85 13.95 -25.44
N LYS A 104 -1.57 13.77 -26.74
CA LYS A 104 -2.50 13.08 -27.64
C LYS A 104 -2.45 11.59 -27.32
N THR A 105 -3.57 11.02 -26.90
CA THR A 105 -3.69 9.58 -26.67
C THR A 105 -4.52 8.92 -27.77
N LYS A 106 -4.29 7.62 -28.01
CA LYS A 106 -5.02 6.86 -29.05
C LYS A 106 -6.47 6.56 -28.66
N GLY A 107 -6.75 6.46 -27.36
CA GLY A 107 -8.06 6.12 -26.82
C GLY A 107 -8.91 7.34 -26.44
N PRO A 108 -10.22 7.14 -26.19
CA PRO A 108 -11.11 8.18 -25.69
C PRO A 108 -10.94 8.45 -24.18
N GLY A 109 -10.18 7.63 -23.45
CA GLY A 109 -10.04 7.79 -22.00
C GLY A 109 -9.41 9.13 -21.60
N PHE A 110 -9.81 9.66 -20.45
CA PHE A 110 -9.29 10.89 -19.88
C PHE A 110 -7.87 10.72 -19.33
N VAL A 111 -7.63 9.65 -18.58
CA VAL A 111 -6.36 9.36 -17.91
C VAL A 111 -5.78 8.06 -18.43
N HIS A 112 -4.50 8.08 -18.77
CA HIS A 112 -3.71 6.90 -19.10
C HIS A 112 -2.49 6.82 -18.17
N VAL A 113 -2.22 5.65 -17.61
CA VAL A 113 -1.09 5.42 -16.71
C VAL A 113 -0.02 4.64 -17.48
N ASP A 114 1.16 5.24 -17.63
CA ASP A 114 2.35 4.58 -18.18
C ASP A 114 3.28 4.20 -17.02
N GLN A 115 3.28 2.91 -16.69
CA GLN A 115 4.12 2.38 -15.61
C GLN A 115 5.61 2.34 -15.97
N THR A 116 5.94 2.15 -17.24
CA THR A 116 7.33 2.05 -17.72
C THR A 116 8.05 3.37 -17.49
N THR A 117 7.41 4.47 -17.87
CA THR A 117 7.98 5.83 -17.73
C THR A 117 7.53 6.54 -16.45
N ARG A 118 6.61 5.95 -15.68
CA ARG A 118 6.01 6.49 -14.44
C ARG A 118 5.31 7.83 -14.68
N ARG A 119 4.44 7.83 -15.68
CA ARG A 119 3.73 9.03 -16.14
C ARG A 119 2.23 8.84 -16.07
N ILE A 120 1.55 9.90 -15.65
CA ILE A 120 0.12 10.05 -15.78
C ILE A 120 -0.11 10.93 -17.00
N VAL A 121 -0.64 10.33 -18.05
CA VAL A 121 -0.91 11.01 -19.32
C VAL A 121 -2.38 11.40 -19.36
N LEU A 122 -2.63 12.69 -19.38
CA LEU A 122 -3.96 13.26 -19.52
C LEU A 122 -4.26 13.50 -20.99
N ASN A 123 -5.43 13.08 -21.43
CA ASN A 123 -5.83 13.22 -22.82
C ASN A 123 -6.13 14.69 -23.15
N ILE A 124 -5.30 15.25 -24.02
CA ILE A 124 -5.31 16.69 -24.37
C ILE A 124 -6.64 17.18 -24.94
N ARG A 125 -7.49 16.28 -25.46
CA ARG A 125 -8.84 16.61 -25.97
C ARG A 125 -9.72 17.23 -24.88
N TYR A 126 -9.53 16.81 -23.63
CA TYR A 126 -10.31 17.28 -22.49
C TYR A 126 -9.71 18.50 -21.81
N ARG A 127 -8.47 18.87 -22.14
CA ARG A 127 -7.81 20.02 -21.55
C ARG A 127 -8.58 21.31 -21.80
N LYS A 128 -8.99 21.54 -23.06
CA LYS A 128 -9.77 22.74 -23.43
C LYS A 128 -11.13 22.78 -22.75
N LEU A 129 -11.79 21.61 -22.65
CA LEU A 129 -13.08 21.48 -21.96
C LEU A 129 -12.96 21.92 -20.50
N LEU A 130 -11.96 21.39 -19.79
CA LEU A 130 -11.75 21.70 -18.37
C LEU A 130 -11.25 23.13 -18.14
N LEU A 131 -10.54 23.73 -19.10
CA LEU A 131 -10.03 25.10 -18.94
C LEU A 131 -11.14 26.14 -18.99
N LEU A 132 -12.31 25.82 -19.56
CA LEU A 132 -13.46 26.74 -19.66
C LEU A 132 -13.08 28.14 -20.18
N GLY A 133 -12.18 28.19 -21.18
CA GLY A 133 -11.69 29.44 -21.78
C GLY A 133 -10.47 30.07 -21.10
N ALA A 134 -10.02 29.55 -19.95
CA ALA A 134 -8.79 30.00 -19.30
C ALA A 134 -7.53 29.61 -20.10
N HIS A 135 -6.45 30.37 -19.89
CA HIS A 135 -5.16 30.08 -20.50
C HIS A 135 -4.49 28.87 -19.82
N GLY A 136 -4.10 27.87 -20.61
CA GLY A 136 -3.45 26.66 -20.09
C GLY A 136 -1.96 26.87 -19.84
N SER A 137 -1.50 26.62 -18.61
CA SER A 137 -0.06 26.59 -18.26
C SER A 137 0.49 25.15 -18.20
N LYS A 138 1.82 24.99 -18.06
CA LYS A 138 2.45 23.64 -17.91
C LYS A 138 1.93 22.88 -16.68
N THR A 139 1.48 23.60 -15.66
CA THR A 139 0.97 23.11 -14.36
C THR A 139 -0.49 23.53 -14.12
N ASP A 140 -1.26 23.69 -15.20
CA ASP A 140 -2.71 23.95 -15.12
C ASP A 140 -3.45 22.90 -14.29
N PHE A 141 -4.54 23.28 -13.63
CA PHE A 141 -5.27 22.43 -12.71
C PHE A 141 -4.39 21.87 -11.56
N PRO A 142 -3.73 22.74 -10.78
CA PRO A 142 -2.79 22.29 -9.73
C PRO A 142 -3.45 21.32 -8.74
N LEU A 143 -4.69 21.56 -8.35
CA LEU A 143 -5.44 20.67 -7.45
C LEU A 143 -5.69 19.29 -8.09
N LEU A 144 -6.25 19.25 -9.31
CA LEU A 144 -6.52 17.99 -10.01
C LEU A 144 -5.24 17.17 -10.18
N ARG A 145 -4.15 17.80 -10.63
CA ARG A 145 -2.86 17.12 -10.83
C ARG A 145 -2.29 16.59 -9.51
N THR A 146 -2.48 17.32 -8.42
CA THR A 146 -2.08 16.87 -7.08
C THR A 146 -2.88 15.65 -6.64
N LEU A 147 -4.21 15.67 -6.82
CA LEU A 147 -5.07 14.51 -6.52
C LEU A 147 -4.69 13.30 -7.36
N LEU A 148 -4.48 13.48 -8.66
CA LEU A 148 -4.05 12.41 -9.57
C LEU A 148 -2.70 11.82 -9.18
N TYR A 149 -1.75 12.67 -8.76
CA TYR A 149 -0.48 12.20 -8.20
C TYR A 149 -0.74 11.26 -7.03
N PHE A 150 -1.49 11.66 -6.00
CA PHE A 150 -1.74 10.79 -4.85
C PHE A 150 -2.54 9.52 -5.20
N VAL A 151 -3.45 9.59 -6.16
CA VAL A 151 -4.26 8.43 -6.61
C VAL A 151 -3.40 7.39 -7.32
N PHE A 152 -2.43 7.80 -8.15
CA PHE A 152 -1.68 6.89 -9.02
C PHE A 152 -0.23 6.67 -8.61
N GLU A 153 0.33 7.46 -7.69
CA GLU A 153 1.70 7.32 -7.20
C GLU A 153 1.96 5.88 -6.73
N GLU A 154 1.04 5.30 -5.96
CA GLU A 154 1.14 3.93 -5.46
C GLU A 154 1.27 2.91 -6.59
N LEU A 155 0.40 3.06 -7.59
CA LEU A 155 0.35 2.16 -8.72
C LEU A 155 1.63 2.25 -9.56
N LEU A 156 2.20 3.45 -9.67
CA LEU A 156 3.43 3.75 -10.38
C LEU A 156 4.70 3.41 -9.58
N SER A 157 4.59 3.22 -8.26
CA SER A 157 5.69 2.80 -7.39
C SER A 157 5.98 1.30 -7.52
N GLY A 158 5.01 0.49 -7.96
CA GLY A 158 5.23 -0.90 -8.37
C GLY A 158 6.09 -1.05 -9.64
N ASN A 159 6.60 -2.26 -9.87
CA ASN A 159 7.29 -2.63 -11.13
C ASN A 159 6.30 -3.14 -12.20
N ARG A 160 5.18 -3.73 -11.76
CA ARG A 160 4.13 -4.26 -12.62
C ARG A 160 2.77 -4.00 -11.98
N ILE A 161 1.78 -3.63 -12.78
CA ILE A 161 0.37 -3.60 -12.37
C ILE A 161 -0.17 -5.04 -12.40
N GLY A 162 -0.45 -5.60 -11.24
CA GLY A 162 -1.06 -6.91 -11.06
C GLY A 162 -2.57 -6.91 -11.41
N PRO A 163 -3.22 -8.09 -11.44
CA PRO A 163 -4.63 -8.20 -11.83
C PRO A 163 -5.60 -7.38 -10.97
N VAL A 164 -5.36 -7.31 -9.65
CA VAL A 164 -6.19 -6.56 -8.70
C VAL A 164 -6.05 -5.05 -8.93
N GLU A 165 -4.81 -4.59 -9.03
CA GLU A 165 -4.48 -3.19 -9.28
C GLU A 165 -4.99 -2.73 -10.65
N ARG A 166 -4.96 -3.62 -11.65
CA ARG A 166 -5.53 -3.37 -12.97
C ARG A 166 -7.04 -3.13 -12.90
N ARG A 167 -7.78 -3.97 -12.17
CA ARG A 167 -9.22 -3.78 -11.97
C ARG A 167 -9.52 -2.46 -11.25
N ARG A 168 -8.70 -2.09 -10.27
CA ARG A 168 -8.81 -0.79 -9.58
C ARG A 168 -8.53 0.37 -10.54
N LEU A 169 -7.48 0.29 -11.36
CA LEU A 169 -7.15 1.28 -12.38
C LEU A 169 -8.31 1.47 -13.36
N GLU A 170 -8.85 0.39 -13.90
CA GLU A 170 -9.98 0.40 -14.83
C GLU A 170 -11.22 1.06 -14.20
N ALA A 171 -11.53 0.74 -12.94
CA ALA A 171 -12.65 1.36 -12.22
C ALA A 171 -12.44 2.88 -12.03
N ILE A 172 -11.23 3.31 -11.65
CA ILE A 172 -10.89 4.73 -11.51
C ILE A 172 -11.04 5.45 -12.86
N GLN A 173 -10.45 4.90 -13.93
CA GLN A 173 -10.52 5.48 -15.27
C GLN A 173 -11.96 5.60 -15.77
N ALA A 174 -12.75 4.52 -15.64
CA ALA A 174 -14.15 4.53 -16.05
C ALA A 174 -15.00 5.54 -15.26
N SER A 175 -14.73 5.71 -13.96
CA SER A 175 -15.40 6.69 -13.11
C SER A 175 -15.05 8.12 -13.49
N MET A 176 -13.76 8.38 -13.78
CA MET A 176 -13.30 9.69 -14.27
C MET A 176 -13.91 10.02 -15.64
N ASP A 177 -13.99 9.05 -16.55
CA ASP A 177 -14.63 9.23 -17.87
C ASP A 177 -16.15 9.47 -17.73
N ALA A 178 -16.81 8.84 -16.76
CA ALA A 178 -18.21 9.11 -16.44
C ALA A 178 -18.40 10.53 -15.89
N ALA A 179 -17.56 10.96 -14.93
CA ALA A 179 -17.59 12.31 -14.36
C ALA A 179 -17.34 13.37 -15.45
N LEU A 180 -16.38 13.15 -16.33
CA LEU A 180 -16.04 14.10 -17.40
C LEU A 180 -17.16 14.25 -18.44
N ARG A 181 -17.94 13.19 -18.66
CA ARG A 181 -19.16 13.28 -19.48
C ARG A 181 -20.23 14.15 -18.82
N LEU A 182 -20.31 14.18 -17.49
CA LEU A 182 -21.22 15.08 -16.76
C LEU A 182 -20.74 16.54 -16.86
N GLU A 183 -19.44 16.77 -16.65
CA GLU A 183 -18.84 18.11 -16.82
C GLU A 183 -19.12 18.68 -18.21
N ARG A 184 -18.96 17.85 -19.25
CA ARG A 184 -19.28 18.25 -20.62
C ARG A 184 -20.74 18.70 -20.78
N LYS A 185 -21.69 17.94 -20.23
CA LYS A 185 -23.11 18.28 -20.26
C LYS A 185 -23.39 19.59 -19.54
N TRP A 186 -22.74 19.84 -18.40
CA TRP A 186 -22.93 21.06 -17.61
C TRP A 186 -22.30 22.28 -18.27
N SER A 187 -21.16 22.12 -18.95
CA SER A 187 -20.52 23.22 -19.68
C SER A 187 -21.28 23.68 -20.92
N GLY A 188 -22.27 22.91 -21.39
CA GLY A 188 -23.04 23.25 -22.60
C GLY A 188 -22.24 23.16 -23.91
N VAL A 189 -21.13 22.40 -23.95
CA VAL A 189 -20.19 22.24 -25.09
C VAL A 189 -20.12 20.79 -25.60
#